data_AF-A0A529XNZ4-F1
#
_entry.id   AF-A0A529XNZ4-F1
#
_cell.length_a   1.000
_cell.length_b   1.000
_cell.length_c   1.000
_cell.angle_alpha   90.00
_cell.angle_beta   90.00
_cell.angle_gamma   90.00
#
_symmetry.space_group_name_H-M   'P 1'
#
loop_
_entity.id
_entity.type
_entity.pdbx_description
1 polymer ?
#
loop_
_entity_poly.entity_id
_entity_poly.type
_entity_poly.pdbx_seq_one_letter_code
_entity_poly.pdbx_strand_id
1 'polypeptide(L)'
;ALAVIAIAEKGSLLFAPDVYMDKIAIGPGYPEGLIDIDASPAENLANLAKAKGVAVSDITACILDRPRHAKLIDAVRATGAAIRLIGDGDVAGVIHTTDPDETGIDIYLGTGGAPEGVLAAAALRCTGGQMLGRLILDTPEKVARAEKMGISDPKRVYRAQDMARGDVLFAATGVTDGNLLDGVKFGRTFITTHTIVLRSSSRTVR
;
A
#
# COMPACT_ATOMS: atom_id res chain seq x y z
N ALA A 1 1.98 -12.17 -9.38
CA ALA A 1 0.67 -11.62 -9.80
C ALA A 1 -0.40 -12.11 -8.85
N LEU A 2 -1.40 -11.27 -8.55
CA LEU A 2 -2.48 -11.57 -7.62
C LEU A 2 -3.85 -11.35 -8.28
N ALA A 3 -4.83 -12.16 -7.92
CA ALA A 3 -6.25 -11.84 -8.09
C ALA A 3 -6.76 -11.24 -6.76
N VAL A 4 -7.34 -10.04 -6.79
CA VAL A 4 -7.67 -9.28 -5.57
C VAL A 4 -9.09 -8.73 -5.63
N ILE A 5 -9.78 -8.75 -4.49
CA ILE A 5 -11.07 -8.10 -4.29
C ILE A 5 -11.14 -7.44 -2.91
N ALA A 6 -11.73 -6.25 -2.86
CA ALA A 6 -12.16 -5.61 -1.63
C ALA A 6 -13.68 -5.38 -1.67
N ILE A 7 -14.35 -5.65 -0.56
CA ILE A 7 -15.80 -5.52 -0.42
C ILE A 7 -16.09 -4.70 0.83
N ALA A 8 -16.94 -3.69 0.70
CA ALA A 8 -17.46 -2.91 1.81
C ALA A 8 -18.90 -2.47 1.50
N GLU A 9 -19.58 -1.90 2.49
CA GLU A 9 -20.89 -1.28 2.29
C GLU A 9 -20.85 -0.19 1.20
N LYS A 10 -22.01 0.09 0.59
CA LYS A 10 -22.13 1.06 -0.49
C LYS A 10 -21.59 2.43 -0.06
N GLY A 11 -20.65 2.97 -0.85
CA GLY A 11 -20.04 4.28 -0.59
C GLY A 11 -18.89 4.25 0.42
N SER A 12 -18.51 3.08 0.93
CA SER A 12 -17.43 2.95 1.92
C SER A 12 -16.03 2.83 1.30
N LEU A 13 -15.94 2.38 0.05
CA LEU A 13 -14.69 2.44 -0.72
C LEU A 13 -14.63 3.76 -1.48
N LEU A 14 -13.47 4.41 -1.48
CA LEU A 14 -13.21 5.58 -2.31
C LEU A 14 -13.39 5.19 -3.77
N PHE A 15 -14.29 5.90 -4.46
CA PHE A 15 -14.47 5.76 -5.90
C PHE A 15 -13.33 6.50 -6.61
N ALA A 16 -12.16 5.86 -6.64
CA ALA A 16 -10.94 6.44 -7.18
C ALA A 16 -10.99 6.49 -8.72
N PRO A 17 -10.65 7.63 -9.36
CA PRO A 17 -10.49 7.70 -10.80
C PRO A 17 -9.28 6.87 -11.24
N ASP A 18 -9.28 6.47 -12.51
CA ASP A 18 -8.14 5.81 -13.14
C ASP A 18 -6.99 6.81 -13.39
N VAL A 19 -6.28 7.12 -12.32
CA VAL A 19 -5.12 8.03 -12.25
C VAL A 19 -4.07 7.44 -11.33
N TYR A 20 -2.87 8.02 -11.33
CA TYR A 20 -1.86 7.68 -10.34
C TYR A 20 -2.19 8.26 -8.95
N MET A 21 -1.71 7.59 -7.92
CA MET A 21 -1.74 8.00 -6.53
C MET A 21 -0.33 7.87 -5.96
N ASP A 22 0.14 8.93 -5.31
CA ASP A 22 1.31 8.87 -4.44
C ASP A 22 0.94 8.20 -3.12
N LYS A 23 1.77 7.29 -2.63
CA LYS A 23 1.44 6.36 -1.54
C LYS A 23 2.62 6.24 -0.58
N ILE A 24 2.31 6.29 0.70
CA ILE A 24 3.20 5.93 1.79
C ILE A 24 2.44 5.05 2.77
N ALA A 25 3.02 3.92 3.16
CA ALA A 25 2.38 2.99 4.08
C ALA A 25 3.38 2.31 5.02
N ILE A 26 2.94 2.05 6.25
CA ILE A 26 3.64 1.27 7.28
C ILE A 26 2.66 0.33 7.99
N GLY A 27 3.20 -0.73 8.58
CA GLY A 27 2.44 -1.71 9.36
C GLY A 27 1.87 -1.19 10.68
N PRO A 28 1.18 -2.06 11.44
CA PRO A 28 0.65 -1.75 12.77
C PRO A 28 1.76 -1.60 13.82
N GLY A 29 1.40 -1.23 15.05
CA GLY A 29 2.32 -1.14 16.18
C GLY A 29 2.99 0.22 16.38
N TYR A 30 2.80 1.14 15.44
CA TYR A 30 3.35 2.50 15.51
C TYR A 30 2.30 3.55 15.94
N PRO A 31 2.72 4.65 16.62
CA PRO A 31 1.83 5.76 16.95
C PRO A 31 1.19 6.40 15.72
N GLU A 32 -0.09 6.79 15.79
CA GLU A 32 -0.76 7.48 14.68
C GLU A 32 -0.05 8.78 14.28
N GLY A 33 -0.02 9.05 12.97
CA GLY A 33 0.61 10.24 12.40
C GLY A 33 2.13 10.15 12.27
N LEU A 34 2.69 8.93 12.28
CA LEU A 34 4.14 8.74 12.17
C LEU A 34 4.69 9.06 10.77
N ILE A 35 3.86 8.82 9.76
CA ILE A 35 4.18 9.08 8.35
C ILE A 35 3.45 10.32 7.85
N ASP A 36 4.11 11.07 6.96
CA ASP A 36 3.55 12.22 6.27
C ASP A 36 3.95 12.18 4.79
N ILE A 37 2.97 12.30 3.90
CA ILE A 37 3.20 12.28 2.45
C ILE A 37 3.84 13.57 1.94
N ASP A 38 3.77 14.67 2.69
CA ASP A 38 4.44 15.93 2.37
C ASP A 38 5.88 16.00 2.90
N ALA A 39 6.23 15.12 3.84
CA ALA A 39 7.59 15.02 4.36
C ALA A 39 8.52 14.31 3.36
N SER A 40 9.80 14.63 3.44
CA SER A 40 10.81 13.97 2.62
C SER A 40 10.92 12.47 2.95
N PRO A 41 11.41 11.62 2.02
CA PRO A 41 11.68 10.22 2.31
C PRO A 41 12.63 10.06 3.52
N ALA A 42 13.61 10.96 3.67
CA ALA A 42 14.55 10.94 4.78
C ALA A 42 13.88 11.16 6.14
N GLU A 43 12.95 12.12 6.24
CA GLU A 43 12.20 12.38 7.46
C GLU A 43 11.30 11.20 7.84
N ASN A 44 10.57 10.65 6.88
CA ASN A 44 9.70 9.48 7.12
C ASN A 44 10.51 8.26 7.58
N LEU A 45 11.66 8.00 6.96
CA LEU A 45 12.55 6.90 7.36
C LEU A 45 13.16 7.12 8.75
N ALA A 46 13.57 8.35 9.06
CA ALA A 46 14.09 8.69 10.38
C ALA A 46 13.01 8.55 11.48
N ASN A 47 11.79 9.01 11.20
CA ASN A 47 10.64 8.86 12.11
C ASN A 47 10.33 7.38 12.35
N LEU A 48 10.28 6.57 11.29
CA LEU A 48 10.03 5.13 11.40
C LEU A 48 11.15 4.41 12.17
N ALA A 49 12.42 4.67 11.84
CA ALA A 49 13.56 4.09 12.53
C ALA A 49 13.53 4.42 14.03
N LYS A 50 13.26 5.68 14.38
CA LYS A 50 13.12 6.12 15.77
C LYS A 50 11.98 5.40 16.49
N ALA A 51 10.83 5.23 15.84
CA ALA A 51 9.68 4.54 16.43
C ALA A 51 9.91 3.02 16.59
N LYS A 52 10.62 2.41 15.64
CA LYS A 52 11.04 0.99 15.69
C LYS A 52 12.21 0.75 16.66
N GLY A 53 12.97 1.80 17.01
CA GLY A 53 14.12 1.70 17.92
C GLY A 53 15.40 1.18 17.26
N VAL A 54 15.55 1.39 15.95
CA VAL A 54 16.67 0.90 15.13
C VAL A 54 17.37 2.04 14.37
N ALA A 55 18.49 1.77 13.73
CA ALA A 55 19.12 2.75 12.85
C ALA A 55 18.36 2.85 11.52
N VAL A 56 18.47 3.98 10.83
CA VAL A 56 17.85 4.15 9.50
C VAL A 56 18.36 3.11 8.49
N SER A 57 19.60 2.65 8.64
CA SER A 57 20.18 1.57 7.82
C SER A 57 19.50 0.21 8.00
N ASP A 58 18.76 0.02 9.09
CA ASP A 58 18.03 -1.22 9.40
C ASP A 58 16.57 -1.17 8.92
N ILE A 59 16.17 -0.07 8.26
CA ILE A 59 14.86 0.09 7.63
C ILE A 59 14.94 -0.31 6.17
N THR A 60 13.98 -1.10 5.72
CA THR A 60 13.82 -1.48 4.31
C THR A 60 12.60 -0.84 3.68
N ALA A 61 12.82 -0.01 2.66
CA ALA A 61 11.78 0.61 1.85
C ALA A 61 11.45 -0.23 0.61
N CYS A 62 10.17 -0.54 0.42
CA CYS A 62 9.65 -1.16 -0.80
C CYS A 62 9.20 -0.09 -1.80
N ILE A 63 9.70 -0.16 -3.04
CA ILE A 63 9.46 0.84 -4.09
C ILE A 63 9.30 0.12 -5.44
N LEU A 64 8.33 0.54 -6.26
CA LEU A 64 8.22 0.03 -7.64
C LEU A 64 9.42 0.47 -8.49
N ASP A 65 10.02 -0.48 -9.22
CA ASP A 65 11.10 -0.20 -10.17
C ASP A 65 10.54 0.45 -11.44
N ARG A 66 10.50 1.78 -11.45
CA ARG A 66 9.98 2.61 -12.53
C ARG A 66 10.85 3.85 -12.67
N PRO A 67 11.06 4.37 -13.90
CA PRO A 67 11.86 5.59 -14.11
C PRO A 67 11.40 6.79 -13.29
N ARG A 68 10.08 6.93 -13.07
CA ARG A 68 9.49 7.99 -12.24
C ARG A 68 9.94 7.97 -10.77
N HIS A 69 10.43 6.84 -10.26
CA HIS A 69 10.91 6.69 -8.89
C HIS A 69 12.42 6.87 -8.74
N ALA A 70 13.18 7.19 -9.80
CA ALA A 70 14.64 7.34 -9.72
C ALA A 70 15.06 8.33 -8.61
N LYS A 71 14.43 9.51 -8.55
CA LYS A 71 14.70 10.51 -7.49
C LYS A 71 14.34 10.01 -6.09
N LEU A 72 13.25 9.26 -5.96
CA LEU A 72 12.83 8.68 -4.68
C LEU A 72 13.84 7.62 -4.22
N ILE A 73 14.25 6.73 -5.13
CA ILE A 73 15.25 5.68 -4.88
C ILE A 73 16.57 6.32 -4.44
N ASP A 74 17.04 7.36 -5.13
CA ASP A 74 18.27 8.05 -4.76
C ASP A 74 18.15 8.74 -3.39
N ALA A 75 17.01 9.38 -3.11
CA ALA A 75 16.74 10.00 -1.81
C ALA A 75 16.73 8.98 -0.67
N VAL A 76 16.15 7.80 -0.87
CA VAL A 76 16.16 6.71 0.12
C VAL A 76 17.56 6.11 0.26
N ARG A 77 18.29 5.87 -0.83
CA ARG A 77 19.69 5.36 -0.76
C ARG A 77 20.59 6.31 0.02
N ALA A 78 20.41 7.61 -0.12
CA ALA A 78 21.20 8.62 0.57
C ALA A 78 21.04 8.58 2.10
N THR A 79 19.97 7.99 2.63
CA THR A 79 19.79 7.84 4.08
C THR A 79 20.50 6.61 4.66
N GLY A 80 20.95 5.69 3.80
CA GLY A 80 21.51 4.39 4.18
C GLY A 80 20.47 3.27 4.37
N ALA A 81 19.17 3.56 4.26
CA ALA A 81 18.12 2.55 4.31
C ALA A 81 18.23 1.55 3.14
N ALA A 82 17.84 0.30 3.39
CA ALA A 82 17.75 -0.72 2.36
C ALA A 82 16.57 -0.46 1.41
N ILE A 83 16.67 -0.90 0.16
CA ILE A 83 15.59 -0.77 -0.83
C ILE A 83 15.26 -2.13 -1.43
N ARG A 84 13.99 -2.51 -1.33
CA ARG A 84 13.39 -3.62 -2.05
C ARG A 84 12.66 -3.10 -3.29
N LEU A 85 13.29 -3.24 -4.45
CA LEU A 85 12.67 -2.91 -5.72
C LEU A 85 11.71 -4.02 -6.16
N ILE A 86 10.49 -3.67 -6.54
CA ILE A 86 9.49 -4.59 -7.10
C ILE A 86 9.10 -4.21 -8.52
N GLY A 87 9.00 -5.20 -9.41
CA GLY A 87 8.64 -4.96 -10.81
C GLY A 87 7.17 -4.61 -11.02
N ASP A 88 6.27 -5.06 -10.14
CA ASP A 88 4.84 -4.74 -10.14
C ASP A 88 4.24 -5.14 -8.77
N GLY A 89 2.97 -4.80 -8.53
CA GLY A 89 2.19 -5.28 -7.39
C GLY A 89 2.36 -4.46 -6.12
N ASP A 90 2.10 -3.15 -6.20
CA ASP A 90 2.16 -2.26 -5.04
C ASP A 90 1.13 -2.58 -3.93
N VAL A 91 0.01 -3.22 -4.26
CA VAL A 91 -0.91 -3.78 -3.24
C VAL A 91 -0.18 -4.76 -2.32
N ALA A 92 0.58 -5.71 -2.90
CA ALA A 92 1.36 -6.66 -2.11
C ALA A 92 2.48 -5.97 -1.34
N GLY A 93 3.15 -5.00 -1.96
CA GLY A 93 4.20 -4.21 -1.31
C GLY A 93 3.71 -3.45 -0.07
N VAL A 94 2.50 -2.89 -0.12
CA VAL A 94 1.85 -2.27 1.05
C VAL A 94 1.46 -3.32 2.09
N ILE A 95 0.87 -4.45 1.69
CA ILE A 95 0.51 -5.52 2.63
C ILE A 95 1.74 -6.07 3.35
N HIS A 96 2.87 -6.21 2.67
CA HIS A 96 4.11 -6.69 3.31
C HIS A 96 4.58 -5.83 4.47
N THR A 97 4.27 -4.52 4.46
CA THR A 97 4.61 -3.65 5.59
C THR A 97 3.97 -4.07 6.91
N THR A 98 2.92 -4.91 6.89
CA THR A 98 2.18 -5.32 8.09
C THR A 98 2.90 -6.39 8.90
N ASP A 99 3.84 -7.11 8.29
CA ASP A 99 4.69 -8.09 8.95
C ASP A 99 6.15 -7.93 8.47
N PRO A 100 6.86 -6.90 8.98
CA PRO A 100 8.24 -6.63 8.57
C PRO A 100 9.21 -7.73 9.02
N ASP A 101 8.88 -8.51 10.05
CA ASP A 101 9.75 -9.58 10.56
C ASP A 101 9.76 -10.79 9.62
N GLU A 102 8.62 -11.11 9.00
CA GLU A 102 8.54 -12.16 7.98
C GLU A 102 8.98 -11.65 6.59
N THR A 103 8.55 -10.45 6.20
CA THR A 103 8.69 -9.97 4.82
C THR A 103 9.96 -9.16 4.56
N GLY A 104 10.57 -8.63 5.63
CA GLY A 104 11.71 -7.70 5.56
C GLY A 104 11.36 -6.34 4.96
N ILE A 105 10.08 -5.94 4.92
CA ILE A 105 9.64 -4.64 4.38
C ILE A 105 9.01 -3.81 5.50
N ASP A 106 9.60 -2.66 5.81
CA ASP A 106 9.14 -1.77 6.89
C ASP A 106 8.17 -0.69 6.40
N ILE A 107 8.42 -0.19 5.19
CA ILE A 107 7.69 0.94 4.62
C ILE A 107 7.53 0.78 3.11
N TYR A 108 6.36 1.14 2.59
CA TYR A 108 6.15 1.31 1.16
C TYR A 108 6.21 2.80 0.81
N LEU A 109 6.94 3.15 -0.26
CA LEU A 109 7.03 4.52 -0.77
C LEU A 109 6.86 4.54 -2.30
N GLY A 110 6.03 5.46 -2.79
CA GLY A 110 6.03 5.89 -4.18
C GLY A 110 4.67 5.88 -4.85
N THR A 111 4.70 5.99 -6.18
CA THR A 111 3.52 6.26 -7.01
C THR A 111 3.07 5.04 -7.81
N GLY A 112 1.80 4.69 -7.67
CA GLY A 112 1.12 3.59 -8.39
C GLY A 112 -0.34 3.92 -8.66
N GLY A 113 -1.12 2.98 -9.20
CA GLY A 113 -2.51 3.26 -9.59
C GLY A 113 -3.41 3.57 -8.39
N ALA A 114 -4.31 4.55 -8.53
CA ALA A 114 -5.22 4.94 -7.46
C ALA A 114 -6.20 3.83 -7.04
N PRO A 115 -6.80 3.04 -7.97
CA PRO A 115 -7.64 1.90 -7.60
C PRO A 115 -6.90 0.87 -6.72
N GLU A 116 -5.65 0.56 -7.05
CA GLU A 116 -4.78 -0.32 -6.27
C GLU A 116 -4.47 0.27 -4.89
N GLY A 117 -4.35 1.60 -4.80
CA GLY A 117 -4.22 2.30 -3.51
C GLY A 117 -5.43 2.05 -2.60
N VAL A 118 -6.63 2.02 -3.14
CA VAL A 118 -7.86 1.70 -2.38
C VAL A 118 -7.88 0.24 -1.94
N LEU A 119 -7.45 -0.70 -2.80
CA LEU A 119 -7.32 -2.12 -2.44
C LEU A 119 -6.28 -2.34 -1.33
N ALA A 120 -5.14 -1.67 -1.42
CA ALA A 120 -4.09 -1.71 -0.41
C ALA A 120 -4.59 -1.13 0.93
N ALA A 121 -5.28 0.01 0.89
CA ALA A 121 -5.90 0.61 2.06
C ALA A 121 -6.94 -0.32 2.69
N ALA A 122 -7.75 -1.02 1.89
CA ALA A 122 -8.72 -2.00 2.37
C ALA A 122 -8.04 -3.16 3.12
N ALA A 123 -6.95 -3.72 2.57
CA ALA A 123 -6.18 -4.75 3.25
C ALA A 123 -5.58 -4.22 4.58
N LEU A 124 -4.97 -3.04 4.56
CA LEU A 124 -4.37 -2.41 5.74
C LEU A 124 -5.42 -2.06 6.81
N ARG A 125 -6.66 -1.76 6.42
CA ARG A 125 -7.78 -1.57 7.34
C ARG A 125 -8.17 -2.85 8.08
N CYS A 126 -7.84 -4.02 7.53
CA CYS A 126 -8.09 -5.30 8.19
C CYS A 126 -6.94 -5.73 9.11
N THR A 127 -5.69 -5.50 8.73
CA THR A 127 -4.50 -5.91 9.49
C THR A 127 -4.00 -4.84 10.47
N GLY A 128 -4.31 -3.58 10.21
CA GLY A 128 -3.80 -2.42 10.93
C GLY A 128 -2.57 -1.80 10.28
N GLY A 129 -2.26 -0.57 10.69
CA GLY A 129 -1.16 0.22 10.14
C GLY A 129 -1.61 1.61 9.71
N GLN A 130 -0.72 2.31 9.01
CA GLN A 130 -0.98 3.65 8.51
C GLN A 130 -0.69 3.69 7.01
N MET A 131 -1.58 4.32 6.26
CA MET A 131 -1.36 4.63 4.86
C MET A 131 -1.91 6.01 4.55
N LEU A 132 -1.13 6.78 3.81
CA LEU A 132 -1.54 8.02 3.19
C LEU A 132 -1.47 7.88 1.67
N GLY A 133 -2.46 8.45 0.99
CA GLY A 133 -2.55 8.50 -0.45
C GLY A 133 -2.89 9.90 -0.95
N ARG A 134 -2.29 10.35 -2.04
CA ARG A 134 -2.68 11.58 -2.74
C ARG A 134 -2.85 11.32 -4.23
N LEU A 135 -4.01 11.68 -4.78
CA LEU A 135 -4.29 11.53 -6.20
C LEU A 135 -3.43 12.50 -7.02
N ILE A 136 -2.86 12.03 -8.12
CA ILE A 136 -2.08 12.85 -9.04
C ILE A 136 -3.00 13.35 -10.16
N LEU A 137 -3.58 14.54 -9.92
CA LEU A 137 -4.49 15.24 -10.82
C LEU A 137 -3.78 16.40 -11.53
N ASP A 138 -2.72 16.05 -12.25
CA ASP A 138 -1.76 16.95 -12.92
C ASP A 138 -2.26 17.54 -14.27
N THR A 139 -3.48 17.20 -14.68
CA THR A 139 -4.08 17.68 -15.94
C THR A 139 -5.54 18.11 -15.71
N PRO A 140 -6.04 19.11 -16.47
CA PRO A 140 -7.43 19.56 -16.35
C PRO A 140 -8.45 18.44 -16.57
N GLU A 141 -8.15 17.47 -17.45
CA GLU A 141 -9.02 16.32 -17.69
C GLU A 141 -9.14 15.42 -16.47
N LYS A 142 -8.02 15.11 -15.80
CA LYS A 142 -8.01 14.32 -14.57
C LYS A 142 -8.77 15.03 -13.45
N VAL A 143 -8.59 16.35 -13.31
CA VAL A 143 -9.33 17.16 -12.33
C VAL A 143 -10.84 17.08 -12.59
N ALA A 144 -11.28 17.37 -13.82
CA ALA A 144 -12.69 17.32 -14.19
C ALA A 144 -13.30 15.91 -14.02
N ARG A 145 -12.52 14.85 -14.27
CA ARG A 145 -12.94 13.46 -14.04
C ARG A 145 -13.11 13.17 -12.54
N ALA A 146 -12.17 13.60 -11.72
CA ALA A 146 -12.22 13.42 -10.27
C ALA A 146 -13.41 14.18 -9.65
N GLU A 147 -13.69 15.41 -10.11
CA GLU A 147 -14.84 16.20 -9.67
C GLU A 147 -16.18 15.48 -9.93
N LYS A 148 -16.36 14.88 -11.12
CA LYS A 148 -17.54 14.07 -11.45
C LYS A 148 -17.70 12.83 -10.55
N MET A 149 -16.61 12.37 -9.94
CA MET A 149 -16.58 11.24 -9.00
C MET A 149 -16.69 11.69 -7.54
N GLY A 150 -16.95 12.98 -7.29
CA GLY A 150 -17.13 13.53 -5.94
C GLY A 150 -15.84 13.94 -5.24
N ILE A 151 -14.74 14.11 -5.97
CA ILE A 151 -13.45 14.57 -5.45
C ILE A 151 -13.28 16.04 -5.81
N SER A 152 -13.53 16.92 -4.84
CA SER A 152 -13.51 18.38 -5.05
C SER A 152 -12.17 19.04 -4.72
N ASP A 153 -11.35 18.44 -3.87
CA ASP A 153 -10.02 18.95 -3.51
C ASP A 153 -8.93 18.11 -4.19
N PRO A 154 -8.24 18.65 -5.21
CA PRO A 154 -7.20 17.92 -5.93
C PRO A 154 -5.95 17.64 -5.11
N LYS A 155 -5.74 18.33 -3.98
CA LYS A 155 -4.56 18.19 -3.12
C LYS A 155 -4.84 17.36 -1.88
N ARG A 156 -6.08 16.87 -1.71
CA ARG A 156 -6.48 16.11 -0.54
C ARG A 156 -5.56 14.92 -0.30
N VAL A 157 -5.11 14.81 0.95
CA VAL A 157 -4.47 13.60 1.47
C VAL A 157 -5.55 12.69 2.03
N TYR A 158 -5.56 11.44 1.58
CA TYR A 158 -6.46 10.39 2.03
C TYR A 158 -5.72 9.49 2.99
N ARG A 159 -6.28 9.25 4.18
CA ARG A 159 -5.84 8.18 5.06
C ARG A 159 -6.42 6.85 4.61
N ALA A 160 -5.89 5.74 5.11
CA ALA A 160 -6.48 4.41 4.90
C ALA A 160 -7.99 4.38 5.20
N GLN A 161 -8.40 5.08 6.26
CA GLN A 161 -9.79 5.21 6.69
C GLN A 161 -10.63 6.09 5.75
N ASP A 162 -10.03 7.01 5.00
CA ASP A 162 -10.75 7.76 3.97
C ASP A 162 -10.98 6.92 2.71
N MET A 163 -10.03 6.02 2.40
CA MET A 163 -10.08 5.14 1.24
C MET A 163 -10.98 3.91 1.44
N ALA A 164 -11.03 3.37 2.65
CA ALA A 164 -11.85 2.21 2.99
C ALA A 164 -12.47 2.34 4.40
N ARG A 165 -13.78 2.61 4.42
CA ARG A 165 -14.59 2.89 5.62
C ARG A 165 -15.41 1.69 6.06
N GLY A 166 -15.88 1.71 7.31
CA GLY A 166 -16.80 0.70 7.85
C GLY A 166 -16.21 -0.70 7.97
N ASP A 167 -17.07 -1.70 7.82
CA ASP A 167 -16.67 -3.12 7.73
C ASP A 167 -16.18 -3.42 6.31
N VAL A 168 -14.93 -3.90 6.23
CA VAL A 168 -14.20 -4.11 4.99
C VAL A 168 -13.73 -5.55 4.98
N LEU A 169 -14.00 -6.25 3.88
CA LEU A 169 -13.46 -7.55 3.57
C LEU A 169 -12.45 -7.40 2.44
N PHE A 170 -11.35 -8.12 2.55
CA PHE A 170 -10.33 -8.19 1.51
C PHE A 170 -10.00 -9.66 1.25
N ALA A 171 -9.86 -10.03 -0.01
CA ALA A 171 -9.36 -11.34 -0.38
C ALA A 171 -8.34 -11.20 -1.51
N ALA A 172 -7.26 -11.96 -1.42
CA ALA A 172 -6.25 -12.05 -2.46
C ALA A 172 -5.84 -13.50 -2.66
N THR A 173 -5.66 -13.91 -3.92
CA THR A 173 -5.18 -15.23 -4.30
C THR A 173 -3.93 -15.10 -5.18
N GLY A 174 -2.90 -15.89 -4.88
CA GLY A 174 -1.69 -15.95 -5.69
C GLY A 174 -1.93 -16.58 -7.06
N VAL A 175 -1.58 -15.86 -8.13
CA VAL A 175 -1.63 -16.38 -9.51
C VAL A 175 -0.28 -16.96 -9.89
N THR A 176 0.78 -16.19 -9.64
CA THR A 176 2.18 -16.64 -9.74
C THR A 176 2.81 -16.56 -8.35
N ASP A 177 3.85 -17.35 -8.11
CA ASP A 177 4.59 -17.27 -6.86
C ASP A 177 5.04 -15.83 -6.58
N GLY A 178 4.81 -15.39 -5.35
CA GLY A 178 5.21 -14.09 -4.85
C GLY A 178 5.42 -14.15 -3.35
N ASN A 179 5.99 -13.10 -2.77
CA ASN A 179 6.38 -13.14 -1.35
C ASN A 179 5.17 -13.14 -0.39
N LEU A 180 3.95 -12.89 -0.86
CA LEU A 180 2.74 -12.94 -0.02
C LEU A 180 1.98 -14.26 -0.17
N LEU A 181 1.82 -14.74 -1.40
CA LEU A 181 0.99 -15.90 -1.72
C LEU A 181 1.68 -16.73 -2.81
N ASP A 182 1.60 -18.04 -2.64
CA ASP A 182 2.04 -19.01 -3.64
C ASP A 182 1.14 -18.91 -4.88
N GLY A 183 1.74 -19.11 -6.05
CA GLY A 183 1.03 -19.21 -7.30
C GLY A 183 0.18 -20.47 -7.38
N VAL A 184 -0.62 -20.53 -8.44
CA VAL A 184 -1.45 -21.70 -8.72
C VAL A 184 -0.57 -22.89 -9.08
N LYS A 185 -0.68 -23.98 -8.33
CA LYS A 185 0.06 -25.24 -8.56
C LYS A 185 -0.87 -26.29 -9.14
N PHE A 186 -0.59 -26.73 -10.36
CA PHE A 186 -1.35 -27.79 -11.03
C PHE A 186 -0.76 -29.15 -10.67
N GLY A 187 -1.43 -29.88 -9.78
CA GLY A 187 -1.13 -31.27 -9.47
C GLY A 187 -1.84 -32.25 -10.40
N ARG A 188 -1.54 -33.55 -10.25
CA ARG A 188 -2.14 -34.61 -11.06
C ARG A 188 -3.65 -34.79 -10.81
N THR A 189 -4.10 -34.54 -9.58
CA THR A 189 -5.49 -34.79 -9.13
C THR A 189 -6.19 -33.57 -8.56
N PHE A 190 -5.45 -32.53 -8.21
CA PHE A 190 -5.98 -31.29 -7.65
C PHE A 190 -5.16 -30.09 -8.09
N ILE A 191 -5.78 -28.92 -8.05
CA ILE A 191 -5.13 -27.62 -8.22
C ILE A 191 -5.08 -26.97 -6.85
N THR A 192 -3.90 -26.49 -6.45
CA THR A 192 -3.72 -25.77 -5.19
C THR A 192 -3.62 -24.28 -5.46
N THR A 193 -4.36 -23.50 -4.70
CA THR A 193 -4.31 -22.03 -4.68
C THR A 193 -4.04 -21.56 -3.26
N HIS A 194 -3.22 -20.52 -3.11
CA HIS A 194 -2.99 -19.89 -1.81
C HIS A 194 -3.77 -18.57 -1.77
N THR A 195 -4.70 -18.47 -0.82
CA THR A 195 -5.59 -17.32 -0.65
C THR A 195 -5.51 -16.81 0.77
N ILE A 196 -5.46 -15.49 0.92
CA ILE A 196 -5.67 -14.80 2.20
C ILE A 196 -7.02 -14.10 2.19
N VAL A 197 -7.76 -14.17 3.29
CA VAL A 197 -9.03 -13.48 3.52
C VAL A 197 -8.95 -12.70 4.83
N LEU A 198 -9.27 -11.40 4.74
CA LEU A 198 -9.19 -10.45 5.83
C LEU A 198 -10.55 -9.82 6.08
N ARG A 199 -10.89 -9.54 7.34
CA ARG A 199 -12.08 -8.75 7.69
C ARG A 199 -11.78 -7.75 8.81
N SER A 200 -12.13 -6.48 8.60
CA SER A 200 -11.80 -5.40 9.53
C SER A 200 -12.58 -5.46 10.83
N SER A 201 -13.88 -5.80 10.80
CA SER A 201 -14.70 -5.86 12.02
C SER A 201 -14.27 -6.95 13.00
N SER A 202 -13.90 -8.12 12.51
CA SER A 202 -13.46 -9.24 13.35
C SER A 202 -11.94 -9.33 13.52
N ARG A 203 -11.17 -8.47 12.82
CA ARG A 203 -9.70 -8.52 12.71
C ARG A 203 -9.17 -9.92 12.40
N THR A 204 -9.96 -10.69 11.66
CA THR A 204 -9.63 -12.07 11.32
C THR A 204 -8.79 -12.11 10.06
N VAL A 205 -7.71 -12.89 10.12
CA VAL A 205 -6.84 -13.24 9.00
C VAL A 205 -6.98 -14.76 8.79
N ARG A 206 -7.23 -15.19 7.56
CA ARG A 206 -7.41 -16.60 7.16
C ARG A 206 -6.70 -16.91 5.87
#